data_AF-A0A7G9LKQ0-F1
#
_entry.id   AF-A0A7G9LKQ0-F1
#
_cell.length_a   1.000
_cell.length_b   1.000
_cell.length_c   1.000
_cell.angle_alpha   90.00
_cell.angle_beta   90.00
_cell.angle_gamma   90.00
#
_symmetry.space_group_name_H-M   'P 1'
#
loop_
_entity.id
_entity.type
_entity.pdbx_description
1 polymer ?
#
loop_
_entity_poly.entity_id
_entity_poly.type
_entity_poly.pdbx_seq_one_letter_code
_entity_poly.pdbx_strand_id
1 'polypeptide(L)'
;MRPGEIVALKWSDVDFERKMISIERTRIRSKKGEKPKDGLTKTMSSNRKIDLLPIAEQALLEQMKLTVDATYIFLNQSNEPFYVHDIIGKRFREIIKQSGVKERPLYNLRHTFASQMISRGADIVWVSNMLGHKNVSITLSTYTKFIKEDDEVRIRNIEKMGTIMGTFSD
;
A
#
# COMPACT_ATOMS: atom_id res chain seq x y z
N MET A 1 1.69 -0.77 -1.44
CA MET A 1 2.99 -0.35 -2.02
C MET A 1 3.23 -1.03 -3.38
N ARG A 2 4.10 -0.48 -4.22
CA ARG A 2 4.56 -1.15 -5.46
C ARG A 2 5.66 -2.17 -5.14
N PRO A 3 5.84 -3.26 -5.91
CA PRO A 3 6.89 -4.27 -5.63
C PRO A 3 8.31 -3.70 -5.51
N GLY A 4 8.66 -2.73 -6.35
CA GLY A 4 9.96 -2.04 -6.28
C GLY A 4 10.16 -1.21 -5.02
N GLU A 5 9.09 -0.63 -4.45
CA GLU A 5 9.12 0.09 -3.16
C GLU A 5 9.35 -0.90 -2.01
N ILE A 6 8.70 -2.07 -2.07
CA ILE A 6 8.80 -3.12 -1.03
C ILE A 6 10.24 -3.63 -0.91
N VAL A 7 10.86 -4.04 -2.01
CA VAL A 7 12.23 -4.62 -1.97
C VAL A 7 13.34 -3.57 -1.78
N ALA A 8 12.99 -2.29 -1.72
CA ALA A 8 13.90 -1.19 -1.43
C ALA A 8 13.67 -0.57 -0.03
N LEU A 9 12.72 -1.10 0.73
CA LEU A 9 12.36 -0.63 2.07
C LEU A 9 13.47 -0.98 3.08
N LYS A 10 13.85 0.01 3.89
CA LYS A 10 14.87 -0.08 4.94
C LYS A 10 14.22 0.03 6.32
N TRP A 11 14.87 -0.51 7.35
CA TRP A 11 14.37 -0.36 8.73
C TRP A 11 14.26 1.11 9.15
N SER A 12 15.17 1.96 8.69
CA SER A 12 15.14 3.41 8.92
C SER A 12 13.90 4.11 8.35
N ASP A 13 13.15 3.47 7.47
CA ASP A 13 11.94 4.04 6.87
C ASP A 13 10.68 3.78 7.73
N VAL A 14 10.76 2.91 8.75
CA VAL A 14 9.62 2.49 9.56
C VAL A 14 9.68 3.17 10.93
N ASP A 15 8.64 3.94 11.22
CA ASP A 15 8.43 4.60 12.51
C ASP A 15 7.33 3.83 13.27
N PHE A 16 7.74 2.91 14.13
CA PHE A 16 6.82 2.07 14.92
C PHE A 16 6.10 2.84 16.03
N GLU A 17 6.67 3.95 16.50
CA GLU A 17 6.04 4.80 17.51
C GLU A 17 4.88 5.58 16.89
N ARG A 18 5.12 6.23 15.75
CA ARG A 18 4.09 6.99 15.03
C ARG A 18 3.24 6.15 14.09
N LYS A 19 3.50 4.84 14.00
CA LYS A 19 2.80 3.90 13.11
C LYS A 19 2.81 4.37 11.65
N MET A 20 3.99 4.69 11.12
CA MET A 20 4.15 5.15 9.74
C MET A 20 5.30 4.47 9.00
N ILE A 21 5.20 4.40 7.67
CA ILE A 21 6.28 4.00 6.77
C ILE A 21 6.55 5.12 5.77
N SER A 22 7.81 5.52 5.65
CA SER A 22 8.28 6.50 4.66
C SER A 22 8.70 5.80 3.36
N ILE A 23 7.97 6.03 2.28
CA ILE A 23 8.27 5.46 0.97
C ILE A 23 9.14 6.44 0.20
N GLU A 24 10.45 6.26 0.22
CA GLU A 24 11.40 7.23 -0.36
C GLU A 24 12.08 6.77 -1.65
N ARG A 25 12.03 5.46 -1.92
CA ARG A 25 12.82 4.85 -3.00
C ARG A 25 12.14 3.64 -3.61
N THR A 26 12.61 3.30 -4.80
CA THR A 26 12.21 2.09 -5.51
C THR A 26 13.45 1.40 -6.07
N ARG A 27 13.45 0.07 -6.02
CA ARG A 27 14.54 -0.71 -6.60
C ARG A 27 14.59 -0.52 -8.12
N ILE A 28 15.75 -0.11 -8.62
CA ILE A 28 16.08 -0.12 -10.04
C ILE A 28 16.68 -1.49 -10.35
N ARG A 29 16.24 -2.07 -11.48
CA ARG A 29 16.80 -3.33 -11.97
C ARG A 29 18.31 -3.20 -12.17
N SER A 30 19.05 -4.07 -11.51
CA SER A 30 20.49 -4.28 -11.70
C SER A 30 20.75 -5.71 -12.18
N LYS A 31 21.96 -6.02 -12.64
CA LYS A 31 22.31 -7.41 -12.98
C LYS A 31 22.56 -8.21 -11.70
N LYS A 32 22.39 -9.53 -11.77
CA LYS A 32 22.74 -10.42 -10.65
C LYS A 32 24.24 -10.27 -10.32
N GLY A 33 24.56 -10.10 -9.04
CA GLY A 33 25.93 -9.86 -8.57
C GLY A 33 26.38 -8.40 -8.61
N GLU A 34 25.62 -7.50 -9.23
CA GLU A 34 25.84 -6.07 -9.06
C GLU A 34 25.24 -5.58 -7.74
N LYS A 35 25.82 -4.52 -7.18
CA LYS A 35 25.23 -3.84 -6.02
C LYS A 35 23.82 -3.37 -6.37
N PRO A 36 22.82 -3.67 -5.51
CA PRO A 36 21.45 -3.21 -5.71
C PRO A 36 21.39 -1.68 -5.84
N LYS A 37 20.67 -1.19 -6.84
CA LYS A 37 20.52 0.24 -7.12
C LYS A 37 19.14 0.72 -6.69
N ASP A 38 19.09 1.75 -5.88
CA ASP A 38 17.85 2.42 -5.52
C ASP A 38 17.70 3.70 -6.33
N GLY A 39 16.58 3.81 -7.02
CA GLY A 39 16.16 5.06 -7.63
C GLY A 39 15.44 5.88 -6.59
N LEU A 40 15.74 7.19 -6.55
CA LEU A 40 14.79 8.14 -6.02
C LEU A 40 13.49 7.96 -6.80
N THR A 41 12.38 8.04 -6.08
CA THR A 41 11.10 7.94 -6.76
C THR A 41 10.98 9.09 -7.78
N LYS A 42 10.62 8.79 -9.03
CA LYS A 42 10.83 9.67 -10.20
C LYS A 42 10.09 11.02 -10.18
N THR A 43 9.45 11.41 -9.07
CA THR A 43 8.79 12.71 -8.85
C THR A 43 8.51 12.90 -7.35
N MET A 44 8.51 14.13 -6.84
CA MET A 44 8.13 14.48 -5.45
C MET A 44 6.84 13.79 -4.95
N SER A 45 5.86 13.56 -5.83
CA SER A 45 4.61 12.85 -5.51
C SER A 45 4.76 11.37 -5.09
N SER A 46 5.94 10.79 -5.23
CA SER A 46 6.18 9.38 -4.90
C SER A 46 6.95 9.19 -3.60
N ASN A 47 7.51 10.26 -3.03
CA ASN A 47 7.90 10.29 -1.63
C ASN A 47 6.66 10.55 -0.79
N ARG A 48 6.27 9.58 0.03
CA ARG A 48 5.05 9.68 0.85
C ARG A 48 5.22 8.96 2.16
N LYS A 49 4.46 9.38 3.17
CA LYS A 49 4.25 8.61 4.39
C LYS A 49 2.92 7.88 4.27
N ILE A 50 2.92 6.61 4.64
CA ILE A 50 1.72 5.78 4.70
C ILE A 50 1.57 5.26 6.11
N ASP A 51 0.33 5.01 6.53
CA ASP A 51 0.06 4.47 7.86
C ASP A 51 0.45 2.99 7.92
N LEU A 52 1.07 2.62 9.03
CA LEU A 52 1.40 1.24 9.35
C LEU A 52 0.18 0.57 9.97
N LEU A 53 -0.54 -0.19 9.15
CA LEU A 53 -1.69 -0.95 9.62
C LEU A 53 -1.29 -2.02 10.63
N PRO A 54 -2.13 -2.36 11.63
CA PRO A 54 -1.77 -3.31 12.69
C PRO A 54 -1.27 -4.67 12.18
N ILE A 55 -1.89 -5.21 11.13
CA ILE A 55 -1.45 -6.48 10.53
C ILE A 55 -0.08 -6.37 9.84
N ALA A 56 0.23 -5.21 9.27
CA ALA A 56 1.53 -4.97 8.66
C ALA A 56 2.60 -4.74 9.74
N GLU A 57 2.26 -4.05 10.82
CA GLU A 57 3.14 -3.89 11.98
C GLU A 57 3.56 -5.24 12.54
N GLN A 58 2.58 -6.12 12.82
CA GLN A 58 2.87 -7.46 13.34
C GLN A 58 3.81 -8.23 12.41
N ALA A 59 3.55 -8.22 11.10
CA ALA A 59 4.40 -8.86 10.12
C ALA A 59 5.82 -8.28 10.09
N LEU A 60 5.97 -6.95 10.26
CA LEU A 60 7.28 -6.30 10.33
C LEU A 60 8.03 -6.63 11.62
N LEU A 61 7.35 -6.73 12.76
CA LEU A 61 7.98 -7.14 14.02
C LEU A 61 8.51 -8.59 13.95
N GLU A 62 7.77 -9.48 13.28
CA GLU A 62 8.26 -10.83 13.01
C GLU A 62 9.45 -10.83 12.04
N GLN A 63 9.37 -10.03 10.98
CA GLN A 63 10.46 -9.87 10.02
C GLN A 63 11.73 -9.30 10.67
N MET A 64 11.59 -8.41 11.65
CA MET A 64 12.71 -7.81 12.37
C MET A 64 13.56 -8.87 13.06
N LYS A 65 12.95 -9.94 13.59
CA LYS A 65 13.68 -11.06 14.20
C LYS A 65 14.65 -11.77 13.22
N LEU A 66 14.43 -11.60 11.92
CA LEU A 66 15.23 -12.24 10.86
C LEU A 66 16.28 -11.30 10.26
N THR A 67 16.00 -9.99 10.23
CA THR A 67 16.79 -9.03 9.44
C THR A 67 17.11 -7.73 10.19
N VAL A 68 17.03 -7.68 11.53
CA VAL A 68 17.29 -6.46 12.33
C VAL A 68 18.65 -5.84 12.07
N ASP A 69 19.70 -6.66 11.90
CA ASP A 69 21.06 -6.19 11.68
C ASP A 69 21.34 -5.76 10.22
N ALA A 70 20.37 -5.95 9.33
CA ALA A 70 20.49 -5.59 7.93
C ALA A 70 19.95 -4.18 7.67
N THR A 71 20.45 -3.51 6.64
CA THR A 71 19.89 -2.20 6.24
C THR A 71 18.50 -2.32 5.63
N TYR A 72 18.26 -3.36 4.82
CA TYR A 72 17.00 -3.58 4.11
C TYR A 72 16.12 -4.59 4.86
N ILE A 73 14.81 -4.35 4.86
CA ILE A 73 13.84 -5.21 5.55
C ILE A 73 13.77 -6.60 4.92
N PHE A 74 13.71 -6.66 3.59
CA PHE A 74 13.53 -7.89 2.83
C PHE A 74 14.81 -8.26 2.07
N LEU A 75 15.34 -9.45 2.35
CA LEU A 75 16.55 -10.00 1.75
C LEU A 75 16.24 -11.29 0.98
N ASN A 76 17.15 -11.67 0.08
CA ASN A 76 17.12 -12.94 -0.61
C ASN A 76 17.70 -14.07 0.27
N GLN A 77 17.73 -15.30 -0.25
CA GLN A 77 18.24 -16.48 0.46
C GLN A 77 19.74 -16.42 0.80
N SER A 78 20.48 -15.50 0.19
CA SER A 78 21.90 -15.25 0.44
C SER A 78 22.11 -14.10 1.43
N ASN A 79 21.05 -13.63 2.11
CA ASN A 79 21.05 -12.45 3.00
C ASN A 79 21.48 -11.15 2.30
N GLU A 80 21.27 -11.07 0.99
CA GLU A 80 21.53 -9.85 0.21
C GLU A 80 20.23 -9.16 -0.21
N PRO A 81 20.22 -7.84 -0.40
CA PRO A 81 19.03 -7.16 -0.90
C PRO A 81 18.68 -7.61 -2.32
N PHE A 82 17.39 -7.70 -2.64
CA PHE A 82 16.95 -8.06 -3.98
C PHE A 82 17.41 -7.03 -5.02
N TYR A 83 18.16 -7.47 -6.03
CA TYR A 83 18.62 -6.64 -7.14
C TYR A 83 17.49 -6.24 -8.12
N VAL A 84 16.35 -6.95 -8.07
CA VAL A 84 15.15 -6.66 -8.87
C VAL A 84 13.88 -7.21 -8.19
N HIS A 85 12.77 -6.48 -8.33
CA HIS A 85 11.48 -6.86 -7.73
C HIS A 85 10.76 -8.03 -8.43
N ASP A 86 11.13 -8.35 -9.67
CA ASP A 86 10.54 -9.47 -10.42
C ASP A 86 10.71 -10.82 -9.71
N ILE A 87 11.75 -10.96 -8.87
CA ILE A 87 12.02 -12.18 -8.10
C ILE A 87 10.85 -12.46 -7.14
N ILE A 88 10.43 -11.47 -6.35
CA ILE A 88 9.29 -11.62 -5.45
C ILE A 88 7.98 -11.77 -6.24
N GLY A 89 7.88 -11.17 -7.42
CA GLY A 89 6.74 -11.35 -8.33
C GLY A 89 6.63 -12.79 -8.88
N LYS A 90 7.76 -13.42 -9.23
CA LYS A 90 7.80 -14.84 -9.63
C LYS A 90 7.38 -15.73 -8.46
N ARG A 91 7.97 -15.51 -7.28
CA ARG A 91 7.63 -16.30 -6.09
C ARG A 91 6.15 -16.17 -5.70
N PHE A 92 5.58 -14.97 -5.80
CA PHE A 92 4.16 -14.75 -5.57
C PHE A 92 3.28 -15.55 -6.53
N ARG A 93 3.63 -15.61 -7.82
CA ARG A 93 2.87 -16.43 -8.79
C ARG A 93 2.88 -17.91 -8.45
N GLU A 94 4.01 -18.44 -7.97
CA GLU A 94 4.12 -19.82 -7.50
C GLU A 94 3.17 -20.06 -6.31
N ILE A 95 3.15 -19.15 -5.34
CA ILE A 95 2.27 -19.21 -4.16
C ILE A 95 0.80 -19.18 -4.57
N ILE A 96 0.41 -18.25 -5.46
CA ILE A 96 -0.98 -18.14 -5.94
C ILE A 96 -1.44 -19.40 -6.67
N LYS A 97 -0.57 -20.02 -7.48
CA LYS A 97 -0.89 -21.27 -8.17
C LYS A 97 -1.15 -22.41 -7.18
N GLN A 98 -0.43 -22.44 -6.08
CA GLN A 98 -0.60 -23.45 -5.02
C GLN A 98 -1.83 -23.19 -4.15
N SER A 99 -2.27 -21.94 -4.01
CA SER A 99 -3.38 -21.57 -3.13
C SER A 99 -4.77 -21.73 -3.77
N GLY A 100 -4.86 -22.19 -5.03
CA GLY A 100 -6.13 -22.29 -5.77
C GLY A 100 -6.78 -20.94 -6.12
N VAL A 101 -6.07 -19.83 -5.91
CA VAL A 101 -6.60 -18.49 -6.21
C VAL A 101 -6.34 -18.18 -7.69
N LYS A 102 -7.31 -17.51 -8.35
CA LYS A 102 -7.14 -17.06 -9.74
C LYS A 102 -5.86 -16.24 -9.90
N GLU A 103 -5.04 -16.63 -10.88
CA GLU A 103 -3.74 -16.03 -11.17
C GLU A 103 -3.84 -14.51 -11.32
N ARG A 104 -2.92 -13.82 -10.66
CA ARG A 104 -2.80 -12.37 -10.69
C ARG A 104 -1.38 -11.95 -10.32
N PRO A 105 -0.87 -10.83 -10.86
CA PRO A 105 0.45 -10.33 -10.49
C PRO A 105 0.45 -9.80 -9.06
N LEU A 106 1.63 -9.76 -8.43
CA LEU A 106 1.82 -9.22 -7.07
C LEU A 106 1.28 -7.80 -6.90
N TYR A 107 1.38 -6.98 -7.95
CA TYR A 107 0.82 -5.63 -7.97
C TYR A 107 -0.69 -5.60 -7.66
N ASN A 108 -1.44 -6.66 -7.94
CA ASN A 108 -2.88 -6.70 -7.66
C ASN A 108 -3.24 -6.72 -6.17
N LEU A 109 -2.31 -7.06 -5.27
CA LEU A 109 -2.56 -6.92 -3.83
C LEU A 109 -2.89 -5.47 -3.45
N ARG A 110 -2.30 -4.51 -4.16
CA ARG A 110 -2.60 -3.09 -4.04
C ARG A 110 -4.06 -2.77 -4.40
N HIS A 111 -4.56 -3.40 -5.46
CA HIS A 111 -5.95 -3.27 -5.88
C HIS A 111 -6.90 -3.91 -4.87
N THR A 112 -6.55 -5.07 -4.33
CA THR A 112 -7.30 -5.72 -3.26
C THR A 112 -7.39 -4.82 -2.03
N PHE A 113 -6.26 -4.28 -1.56
CA PHE A 113 -6.23 -3.31 -0.45
C PHE A 113 -7.20 -2.15 -0.71
N ALA A 114 -7.08 -1.48 -1.86
CA ALA A 114 -7.92 -0.33 -2.19
C ALA A 114 -9.41 -0.68 -2.20
N SER A 115 -9.80 -1.75 -2.89
CA SER A 115 -11.20 -2.19 -2.94
C SER A 115 -11.74 -2.55 -1.56
N GLN A 116 -10.95 -3.21 -0.71
CA GLN A 116 -11.37 -3.67 0.62
C GLN A 116 -11.52 -2.50 1.60
N MET A 117 -10.66 -1.48 1.51
CA MET A 117 -10.77 -0.28 2.35
C MET A 117 -11.95 0.58 1.93
N ILE A 118 -12.10 0.85 0.63
CA ILE A 118 -13.20 1.67 0.10
C ILE A 118 -14.57 1.02 0.37
N SER A 119 -14.68 -0.30 0.19
CA SER A 119 -15.92 -1.04 0.51
C SER A 119 -16.25 -1.13 2.00
N ARG A 120 -15.32 -0.73 2.88
CA ARG A 120 -15.53 -0.55 4.32
C ARG A 120 -15.68 0.92 4.72
N GLY A 121 -15.86 1.82 3.76
CA GLY A 121 -16.09 3.24 4.02
C GLY A 121 -14.83 4.04 4.36
N ALA A 122 -13.64 3.52 4.07
CA ALA A 122 -12.42 4.31 4.24
C ALA A 122 -12.41 5.50 3.28
N ASP A 123 -11.90 6.64 3.75
CA ASP A 123 -11.78 7.85 2.93
C ASP A 123 -10.94 7.59 1.68
N ILE A 124 -11.46 8.01 0.52
CA ILE A 124 -10.84 7.73 -0.77
C ILE A 124 -9.56 8.53 -0.97
N VAL A 125 -9.47 9.73 -0.38
CA VAL A 125 -8.26 10.56 -0.45
C VAL A 125 -7.15 9.89 0.34
N TRP A 126 -7.45 9.40 1.54
CA TRP A 126 -6.55 8.59 2.35
C TRP A 126 -6.09 7.32 1.62
N VAL A 127 -7.02 6.54 1.03
CA VAL A 127 -6.66 5.35 0.24
C VAL A 127 -5.75 5.74 -0.92
N SER A 128 -6.07 6.82 -1.63
CA SER A 128 -5.24 7.33 -2.73
C SER A 128 -3.82 7.70 -2.28
N ASN A 129 -3.67 8.29 -1.10
CA ASN A 129 -2.37 8.59 -0.48
C ASN A 129 -1.61 7.30 -0.09
N MET A 130 -2.25 6.35 0.58
CA MET A 130 -1.67 5.03 0.92
C MET A 130 -1.10 4.32 -0.32
N LEU A 131 -1.85 4.42 -1.42
CA LEU A 131 -1.44 3.95 -2.72
C LEU A 131 -0.28 4.80 -3.29
N GLY A 132 -0.32 6.12 -3.19
CA GLY A 132 0.64 7.00 -3.88
C GLY A 132 0.26 7.21 -5.33
N HIS A 133 -1.04 7.41 -5.59
CA HIS A 133 -1.52 7.93 -6.87
C HIS A 133 -1.30 9.44 -6.90
N LYS A 134 -0.78 9.96 -8.02
CA LYS A 134 -0.56 11.41 -8.20
C LYS A 134 -1.85 12.21 -8.18
N ASN A 135 -2.96 11.59 -8.58
CA ASN A 135 -4.26 12.19 -8.61
C ASN A 135 -5.28 11.21 -8.01
N VAL A 136 -6.12 11.71 -7.10
CA VAL A 136 -7.22 10.96 -6.50
C VAL A 136 -8.22 10.47 -7.56
N SER A 137 -8.35 11.18 -8.68
CA SER A 137 -9.22 10.79 -9.80
C SER A 137 -8.93 9.38 -10.33
N ILE A 138 -7.67 8.92 -10.26
CA ILE A 138 -7.26 7.55 -10.64
C ILE A 138 -7.89 6.53 -9.68
N THR A 139 -7.86 6.83 -8.38
CA THR A 139 -8.47 6.00 -7.34
C THR A 139 -9.98 5.99 -7.49
N LEU A 140 -10.59 7.16 -7.70
CA LEU A 140 -12.03 7.29 -7.93
C LEU A 140 -12.46 6.46 -9.13
N SER A 141 -11.93 6.72 -10.33
CA SER A 141 -12.33 6.00 -11.55
C SER A 141 -12.18 4.48 -11.46
N THR A 142 -11.18 3.99 -10.73
CA THR A 142 -10.92 2.55 -10.59
C THR A 142 -11.82 1.88 -9.56
N TYR A 143 -12.18 2.57 -8.48
CA TYR A 143 -12.80 1.95 -7.31
C TYR A 143 -14.17 2.51 -6.91
N THR A 144 -14.74 3.47 -7.64
CA THR A 144 -16.08 4.01 -7.37
C THR A 144 -17.13 2.91 -7.19
N LYS A 145 -17.08 1.83 -7.98
CA LYS A 145 -18.02 0.69 -7.86
C LYS A 145 -17.99 -0.05 -6.52
N PHE A 146 -16.96 0.18 -5.69
CA PHE A 146 -16.82 -0.40 -4.36
C PHE A 146 -17.25 0.56 -3.26
N ILE A 147 -17.57 1.81 -3.59
CA ILE A 147 -18.16 2.75 -2.64
C ILE A 147 -19.55 2.20 -2.33
N LYS A 148 -19.73 1.72 -1.10
CA LYS A 148 -21.05 1.33 -0.62
C LYS A 148 -21.81 2.59 -0.29
N GLU A 149 -22.88 2.84 -1.04
CA GLU A 149 -23.89 3.80 -0.63
C GLU A 149 -24.86 3.03 0.26
N ASP A 150 -24.67 3.17 1.57
CA ASP A 150 -25.62 2.64 2.55
C ASP A 150 -26.77 3.65 2.64
N ASP A 151 -27.93 3.27 2.10
CA ASP A 151 -29.10 4.15 2.03
C ASP A 151 -29.52 4.67 3.41
N GLU A 152 -29.37 3.88 4.48
CA GLU A 152 -29.70 4.33 5.83
C GLU A 152 -28.69 5.37 6.34
N VAL A 153 -27.41 5.17 6.06
CA VAL A 153 -26.36 6.16 6.39
C VAL A 153 -26.54 7.43 5.56
N ARG A 154 -26.88 7.30 4.27
CA ARG A 154 -27.17 8.43 3.37
C ARG A 154 -28.37 9.22 3.87
N ILE A 155 -29.48 8.56 4.19
CA ILE A 155 -30.69 9.17 4.73
C ILE A 155 -30.39 9.87 6.07
N ARG A 156 -29.70 9.20 6.99
CA ARG A 156 -29.31 9.79 8.29
C ARG A 156 -28.41 11.03 8.13
N ASN A 157 -27.51 11.01 7.15
CA ASN A 157 -26.66 12.16 6.86
C ASN A 157 -27.46 13.32 6.24
N ILE A 158 -28.43 13.01 5.36
CA ILE A 158 -29.36 14.00 4.79
C ILE A 158 -30.23 14.63 5.89
N GLU A 159 -30.77 13.84 6.82
CA GLU A 159 -31.56 14.35 7.95
C GLU A 159 -30.75 15.28 8.86
N LYS A 160 -29.50 14.91 9.17
CA LYS A 160 -28.57 15.78 9.91
C LYS A 160 -28.27 17.07 9.15
N MET A 161 -28.09 17.00 7.82
CA MET A 161 -27.89 18.19 7.00
C MET A 161 -29.14 19.08 6.97
N GLY A 162 -30.33 18.52 6.84
CA GLY A 162 -31.60 19.28 6.92
C GLY A 162 -31.79 19.98 8.26
N THR A 163 -31.30 19.38 9.35
CA THR A 163 -31.30 19.98 10.68
C THR A 163 -30.30 21.15 10.78
N ILE A 164 -29.15 21.04 10.12
CA ILE A 164 -28.08 22.07 10.11
C ILE A 164 -28.41 23.22 9.16
N MET A 165 -29.04 22.94 8.02
CA MET A 165 -29.38 23.94 7.01
C MET A 165 -30.63 24.77 7.35
N GLY A 166 -31.28 24.46 8.49
CA GLY A 166 -32.48 25.12 8.93
C GLY A 166 -33.68 24.63 8.13
N THR A 167 -34.76 24.38 8.85
CA THR A 167 -36.11 24.43 8.30
C THR A 167 -36.22 25.65 7.38
N PHE A 168 -36.48 25.43 6.09
CA PHE A 168 -37.26 26.41 5.33
C PHE A 168 -38.64 26.42 6.00
N SER A 169 -38.75 27.16 7.10
CA SER A 169 -40.04 27.59 7.61
C SER A 169 -40.58 28.57 6.59
N ASP A 170 -41.77 28.27 6.10
CA ASP A 170 -42.56 29.00 5.11
C ASP A 170 -42.58 30.52 5.32
#